data_AF-A0A2V8GCG9-F1
#
_entry.id   AF-A0A2V8GCG9-F1
#
_cell.length_a   1.000
_cell.length_b   1.000
_cell.length_c   1.000
_cell.angle_alpha   90.00
_cell.angle_beta   90.00
_cell.angle_gamma   90.00
#
_symmetry.space_group_name_H-M   'P 1'
#
loop_
_entity.id
_entity.type
_entity.pdbx_description
1 polymer ?
#
loop_
_entity_poly.entity_id
_entity_poly.type
_entity_poly.pdbx_seq_one_letter_code
_entity_poly.pdbx_strand_id
1 'polypeptide(L)' 'ARSFLRRQIGQRLRLKRVPELEFFYDDSIERHDRIERILQDIRSEARTAHDGPANDDIDPDSDH' A
#
# COMPACT_ATOMS: atom_id res chain seq x y z
N ALA A 1 -30.66 -10.34 0.86
CA ALA A 1 -29.61 -9.29 0.94
C ALA A 1 -29.67 -8.28 -0.22
N ARG A 2 -29.59 -8.71 -1.48
CA ARG A 2 -29.53 -7.87 -2.70
C ARG A 2 -30.62 -6.78 -2.78
N SER A 3 -31.88 -7.13 -2.51
CA SER A 3 -33.03 -6.19 -2.50
C SER A 3 -32.95 -5.14 -1.39
N PHE A 4 -32.48 -5.52 -0.20
CA PHE A 4 -32.29 -4.61 0.92
C PHE A 4 -31.21 -3.56 0.60
N LEU A 5 -30.04 -3.99 0.11
CA LEU A 5 -28.97 -3.07 -0.27
C LEU A 5 -29.39 -2.11 -1.40
N ARG A 6 -30.10 -2.61 -2.41
CA ARG A 6 -30.67 -1.74 -3.47
C ARG A 6 -31.56 -0.66 -2.89
N ARG A 7 -32.43 -0.99 -1.93
CA ARG A 7 -33.30 -0.01 -1.27
C ARG A 7 -32.50 1.02 -0.49
N GLN A 8 -31.49 0.60 0.27
CA GLN A 8 -30.65 1.50 1.06
C GLN A 8 -29.84 2.46 0.17
N ILE A 9 -29.23 1.96 -0.90
CA ILE A 9 -28.47 2.78 -1.87
C ILE A 9 -29.40 3.78 -2.55
N GLY A 10 -30.58 3.34 -3.00
CA GLY A 10 -31.56 4.22 -3.64
C GLY A 10 -32.02 5.36 -2.74
N GLN A 11 -32.26 5.08 -1.46
CA GLN A 11 -32.63 6.10 -0.46
C GLN A 11 -31.47 7.09 -0.21
N ARG A 12 -30.26 6.59 0.05
CA ARG A 12 -29.10 7.42 0.42
C ARG A 12 -28.60 8.30 -0.73
N LEU A 13 -28.63 7.78 -1.95
CA LEU A 13 -28.18 8.49 -3.15
C LEU A 13 -29.33 9.19 -3.90
N ARG A 14 -30.57 9.09 -3.40
CA ARG A 14 -31.79 9.67 -3.99
C ARG A 14 -32.00 9.26 -5.46
N LEU A 15 -31.68 8.01 -5.78
CA LEU A 15 -31.81 7.47 -7.13
C LEU A 15 -33.26 7.05 -7.40
N LYS A 16 -33.82 7.53 -8.51
CA LYS A 16 -35.16 7.11 -8.97
C LYS A 16 -35.20 5.66 -9.41
N ARG A 17 -34.10 5.14 -9.96
CA ARG A 17 -33.95 3.73 -10.37
C ARG A 17 -32.56 3.26 -9.96
N VAL A 18 -32.51 2.17 -9.20
CA VAL A 18 -31.26 1.52 -8.80
C VAL A 18 -31.04 0.32 -9.71
N PRO A 19 -29.86 0.19 -10.36
CA PRO A 19 -29.57 -0.95 -11.22
C PRO A 19 -29.58 -2.26 -10.43
N GLU A 20 -29.52 -3.38 -11.14
CA GLU A 20 -29.18 -4.66 -10.49
C GLU A 20 -27.79 -4.56 -9.88
N LEU A 21 -27.62 -5.09 -8.68
CA LEU A 21 -26.31 -5.18 -8.03
C LEU A 21 -25.71 -6.52 -8.41
N GLU A 22 -24.42 -6.59 -8.69
CA GLU A 22 -23.67 -7.84 -8.82
C GLU A 22 -22.59 -7.89 -7.75
N PHE A 23 -22.42 -9.05 -7.14
CA PHE A 23 -21.45 -9.26 -6.07
C PHE A 23 -20.36 -10.17 -6.59
N PHE A 24 -19.13 -9.72 -6.43
CA PHE A 24 -17.93 -10.46 -6.79
C PHE A 24 -17.08 -10.58 -5.53
N TYR A 25 -16.42 -11.72 -5.37
CA TYR A 25 -15.37 -11.83 -4.39
C TYR A 25 -14.17 -11.01 -4.87
N ASP A 26 -13.49 -10.34 -3.94
CA ASP A 26 -12.29 -9.57 -4.26
C ASP A 26 -11.06 -10.47 -4.09
N ASP A 27 -10.52 -10.93 -5.22
CA ASP A 27 -9.30 -11.75 -5.27
C ASP A 27 -8.01 -10.93 -5.04
N SER A 28 -8.11 -9.62 -4.78
CA SER A 28 -6.94 -8.76 -4.63
C SER A 28 -6.22 -8.90 -3.28
N ILE A 29 -6.79 -9.59 -2.29
CA ILE A 29 -6.20 -9.72 -0.94
C ILE A 29 -4.80 -10.34 -1.01
N GLU A 30 -4.64 -11.51 -1.63
CA GLU A 30 -3.33 -12.16 -1.76
C GLU A 30 -2.33 -11.32 -2.57
N ARG A 31 -2.85 -10.56 -3.54
CA ARG A 31 -2.04 -9.63 -4.35
C ARG A 31 -1.52 -8.48 -3.51
N HIS A 32 -2.33 -7.92 -2.61
CA HIS A 32 -1.92 -6.86 -1.69
C HIS A 32 -0.79 -7.34 -0.77
N ASP A 33 -0.91 -8.53 -0.18
CA ASP A 33 0.14 -9.09 0.70
C ASP A 33 1.47 -9.29 -0.03
N ARG A 34 1.43 -9.65 -1.32
CA ARG A 34 2.64 -9.75 -2.15
C ARG A 34 3.25 -8.38 -2.42
N ILE A 35 2.42 -7.39 -2.78
CA ILE A 35 2.88 -6.01 -3.06
C ILE A 35 3.51 -5.42 -1.79
N GLU A 36 2.88 -5.59 -0.63
CA GLU A 36 3.38 -5.05 0.63
C GLU A 36 4.74 -5.64 0.99
N ARG A 37 4.94 -6.95 0.80
CA ARG A 37 6.26 -7.59 1.00
C ARG A 37 7.33 -7.01 0.10
N ILE A 38 7.05 -6.87 -1.20
CA ILE A 38 8.00 -6.28 -2.15
C ILE A 38 8.37 -4.84 -1.73
N LEU A 39 7.38 -4.04 -1.32
CA LEU A 39 7.63 -2.67 -0.84
C LEU A 39 8.44 -2.65 0.46
N GLN A 40 8.29 -3.64 1.34
CA GLN A 40 9.11 -3.78 2.55
C GLN A 40 10.56 -4.17 2.22
N ASP A 41 10.75 -5.08 1.28
CA ASP A 41 12.08 -5.52 0.83
C ASP A 41 12.85 -4.34 0.24
N ILE A 42 12.24 -3.59 -0.69
CA ILE A 42 12.84 -2.39 -1.30
C ILE A 42 13.23 -1.35 -0.24
N ARG A 43 12.37 -1.12 0.76
CA ARG A 43 12.66 -0.17 1.86
C ARG A 43 13.82 -0.65 2.74
N SER A 44 13.93 -1.95 2.95
CA SER A 44 15.02 -2.56 3.73
C SER A 44 16.35 -2.44 3.00
N GLU A 45 16.38 -2.74 1.70
CA GLU A 45 17.54 -2.58 0.83
C GLU A 45 18.01 -1.12 0.73
N ALA A 46 17.08 -0.18 0.62
CA ALA A 46 17.40 1.25 0.60
C ALA A 46 18.05 1.73 1.91
N ARG A 47 17.67 1.14 3.05
CA ARG A 47 18.25 1.48 4.36
C ARG A 47 19.66 0.92 4.51
N THR A 48 19.87 -0.35 4.18
CA THR A 48 21.20 -0.96 4.23
C THR A 48 22.19 -0.32 3.27
N ALA A 49 21.73 0.21 2.13
CA ALA A 49 22.57 0.95 1.20
C ALA A 49 22.98 2.35 1.69
N HIS A 50 22.22 2.96 2.62
CA HIS A 50 22.49 4.30 3.15
C HIS A 50 23.33 4.29 4.45
N ASP A 51 23.35 3.17 5.20
CA ASP A 51 24.14 3.02 6.44
C ASP A 51 25.56 2.47 6.18
N GLY A 52 26.21 2.90 5.09
CA GLY A 52 27.65 2.69 4.90
C GLY A 52 28.45 3.50 5.93
N PRO A 53 29.59 3.01 6.44
CA PRO A 53 30.33 3.70 7.49
C PRO A 53 30.66 5.13 7.03
N ALA A 54 30.19 6.13 7.78
CA ALA A 54 30.74 7.46 7.67
C ALA A 54 32.24 7.31 7.91
N ASN A 55 33.05 7.59 6.89
CA ASN A 55 34.49 7.60 7.02
C ASN A 55 34.86 8.71 8.01
N ASP A 56 35.06 8.35 9.27
CA ASP A 56 35.60 9.20 10.33
C ASP A 56 37.15 9.23 10.28
N ASP A 57 37.77 8.77 9.19
CA ASP A 57 39.22 8.82 8.97
C ASP A 57 39.64 10.06 8.15
N ILE A 58 39.35 11.26 8.66
CA ILE A 58 40.09 12.46 8.26
C ILE A 58 40.90 12.90 9.48
N ASP A 59 42.11 12.38 9.60
CA ASP A 59 43.14 12.95 10.47
C ASP A 59 43.80 14.12 9.71
N PRO A 60 43.58 15.38 10.13
CA PRO A 60 44.06 16.55 9.40
C PRO A 60 45.55 16.86 9.63
N ASP A 61 46.28 16.07 10.44
CA ASP A 61 47.59 16.47 10.99
C ASP A 61 48.78 15.57 10.61
N SER A 62 48.73 14.83 9.50
CA SER A 62 49.91 14.09 8.99
C SER A 62 50.81 14.96 8.11
N ASP A 63 51.34 16.05 8.67
CA ASP A 63 52.38 16.88 8.05
C ASP A 63 53.66 16.73 8.90
N HIS A 64 54.59 15.85 8.52
CA HIS A 64 56.04 15.93 8.78
C HIS A 64 56.85 14.88 8.01
#